data_AF-A0A060CD28-F1
#
_entry.id   AF-A0A060CD28-F1
#
_cell.length_a   1.000
_cell.length_b   1.000
_cell.length_c   1.000
_cell.angle_alpha   90.00
_cell.angle_beta   90.00
_cell.angle_gamma   90.00
#
_symmetry.space_group_name_H-M   'P 1'
#
loop_
_entity.id
_entity.type
_entity.pdbx_description
1 polymer ?
#
loop_
_entity_poly.entity_id
_entity_poly.type
_entity_poly.pdbx_seq_one_letter_code
_entity_poly.pdbx_strand_id
1 'polypeptide(L)'
;MRHQLENAAGRINGRYGQLGWTPLYYLNQHFERKLLMKIFRYSDVGLVTPLRDGMNLVAKEYVAAQDPQNPGVLVTVAVCRRGE
;
A
#
# COMPACT_ATOMS: atom_id res chain seq x y z
N MET A 1 -9.63 -5.80 -15.19
CA MET A 1 -8.95 -5.03 -14.13
C MET A 1 -7.43 -5.04 -14.26
N ARG A 2 -6.76 -6.20 -14.34
CA ARG A 2 -5.27 -6.25 -14.45
C ARG A 2 -4.69 -5.34 -15.56
N HIS A 3 -5.21 -5.42 -16.78
CA HIS A 3 -4.76 -4.56 -17.87
C HIS A 3 -5.00 -3.05 -17.64
N GLN A 4 -6.07 -2.68 -16.91
CA GLN A 4 -6.32 -1.27 -16.57
C GLN A 4 -5.27 -0.75 -15.59
N LEU A 5 -4.85 -1.57 -14.61
CA LEU A 5 -3.79 -1.25 -13.67
C LEU A 5 -2.42 -1.15 -14.36
N GLU A 6 -2.08 -2.11 -15.23
CA GLU A 6 -0.83 -2.10 -16.00
C GLU A 6 -0.73 -0.84 -16.88
N ASN A 7 -1.82 -0.50 -17.59
CA ASN A 7 -1.89 0.70 -18.41
C ASN A 7 -1.78 1.98 -17.57
N ALA A 8 -2.43 2.04 -16.42
CA ALA A 8 -2.35 3.20 -15.52
C ALA A 8 -0.94 3.40 -14.96
N ALA A 9 -0.30 2.31 -14.51
CA ALA A 9 1.08 2.32 -14.02
C ALA A 9 2.04 2.80 -15.11
N GLY A 10 1.94 2.24 -16.33
CA GLY A 10 2.76 2.66 -17.46
C GLY A 10 2.57 4.14 -17.81
N ARG A 11 1.32 4.63 -17.83
CA ARG A 11 1.01 6.05 -18.09
C ARG A 11 1.58 6.98 -17.01
N ILE A 12 1.49 6.61 -15.73
CA ILE A 12 2.03 7.41 -14.62
C ILE A 12 3.55 7.46 -14.71
N ASN A 13 4.21 6.31 -14.87
CA ASN A 13 5.66 6.24 -14.98
C ASN A 13 6.18 6.95 -16.23
N GLY A 14 5.49 6.86 -17.36
CA GLY A 14 5.87 7.59 -18.58
C GLY A 14 5.73 9.11 -18.44
N ARG A 15 4.80 9.59 -17.59
CA ARG A 15 4.59 11.03 -17.37
C ARG A 15 5.53 11.63 -16.33
N TYR A 16 5.85 10.89 -15.27
CA TYR A 16 6.57 11.44 -14.11
C TYR A 16 7.95 10.80 -13.89
N GLY A 17 8.26 9.68 -14.57
CA GLY A 17 9.55 9.02 -14.47
C GLY A 17 10.68 9.85 -15.03
N GLN A 18 11.86 9.68 -14.46
CA GLN A 18 13.10 10.35 -14.86
C GLN A 18 14.21 9.30 -14.98
N LEU A 19 15.33 9.67 -15.60
CA LEU A 19 16.49 8.79 -15.66
C LEU A 19 16.99 8.50 -14.24
N GLY A 20 16.87 7.25 -13.79
CA GLY A 20 17.24 6.82 -12.44
C GLY A 20 16.13 6.92 -11.39
N TRP A 21 14.91 7.34 -11.75
CA TRP A 21 13.78 7.40 -10.81
C TRP A 21 12.48 6.89 -11.43
N THR A 22 11.86 5.91 -10.75
CA THR A 22 10.54 5.38 -11.10
C THR A 22 9.55 5.73 -9.99
N PRO A 23 8.50 6.52 -10.27
CA PRO A 23 7.60 7.02 -9.23
C PRO A 23 6.60 5.97 -8.74
N LEU A 24 6.26 4.97 -9.56
CA LEU A 24 5.28 3.95 -9.20
C LEU A 24 5.79 2.55 -9.53
N TYR A 25 5.96 1.73 -8.47
CA TYR A 25 6.27 0.31 -8.58
C TYR A 25 5.00 -0.52 -8.44
N TYR A 26 4.50 -1.05 -9.56
CA TYR A 26 3.36 -1.97 -9.57
C TYR A 26 3.85 -3.42 -9.60
N LEU A 27 3.59 -4.16 -8.53
CA LEU A 27 4.04 -5.53 -8.35
C LEU A 27 2.83 -6.47 -8.28
N ASN A 28 2.56 -7.20 -9.36
CA ASN A 28 1.51 -8.21 -9.42
C ASN A 28 2.06 -9.61 -9.10
N GLN A 29 2.52 -9.79 -7.87
CA GLN A 29 3.08 -11.05 -7.38
C GLN A 29 2.68 -11.29 -5.93
N HIS A 30 2.74 -12.55 -5.50
CA HIS A 30 2.51 -12.90 -4.11
C HIS A 30 3.76 -12.61 -3.26
N PHE A 31 3.56 -12.09 -2.05
CA PHE A 31 4.62 -11.88 -1.07
C PHE A 31 4.29 -12.63 0.21
N GLU A 32 5.30 -13.25 0.80
CA GLU A 32 5.15 -13.85 2.12
C GLU A 32 4.75 -12.79 3.16
N ARG A 33 3.81 -13.15 4.03
CA ARG A 33 3.32 -12.24 5.08
C ARG A 33 4.44 -11.67 5.95
N LYS A 34 5.44 -12.49 6.29
CA LYS A 34 6.61 -12.05 7.09
C LYS A 34 7.43 -10.97 6.40
N LEU A 35 7.53 -11.03 5.07
CA LEU A 35 8.22 -10.01 4.29
C LEU A 35 7.39 -8.72 4.22
N LEU A 36 6.07 -8.83 4.02
CA LEU A 36 5.16 -7.68 4.03
C LEU A 36 5.21 -6.91 5.36
N MET A 37 5.28 -7.60 6.50
CA MET A 37 5.39 -6.91 7.81
C MET A 37 6.68 -6.07 7.90
N LYS A 38 7.79 -6.54 7.33
CA LYS A 38 9.03 -5.75 7.27
C LYS A 38 8.85 -4.54 6.36
N ILE A 39 8.23 -4.72 5.21
CA ILE A 39 7.96 -3.63 4.27
C ILE A 39 7.09 -2.57 4.95
N PHE A 40 6.02 -2.96 5.66
CA PHE A 40 5.17 -2.04 6.40
C PHE A 40 5.95 -1.24 7.45
N ARG A 41 6.83 -1.90 8.22
CA ARG A 41 7.65 -1.23 9.23
C ARG A 41 8.56 -0.13 8.66
N TYR A 42 9.07 -0.32 7.45
CA TYR A 42 9.93 0.65 6.77
C TYR A 42 9.16 1.63 5.87
N SER A 43 7.84 1.52 5.79
CA SER A 43 7.02 2.39 4.94
C SER A 43 6.48 3.57 5.72
N ASP A 44 6.80 4.79 5.28
CA ASP A 44 6.34 6.02 5.92
C ASP A 44 4.82 6.19 5.87
N VAL A 45 4.17 5.65 4.83
CA VAL A 45 2.73 5.75 4.64
C VAL A 45 2.14 4.42 4.15
N GLY A 46 1.07 3.97 4.81
CA GLY A 46 0.21 2.88 4.35
C GLY A 46 -1.06 3.42 3.73
N LEU A 47 -1.28 3.17 2.43
CA LEU A 47 -2.50 3.58 1.73
C LEU A 47 -3.44 2.37 1.53
N VAL A 48 -4.56 2.36 2.26
CA VAL A 48 -5.53 1.26 2.23
C VAL A 48 -6.93 1.82 1.98
N THR A 49 -7.31 1.93 0.70
CA THR A 49 -8.56 2.59 0.27
C THR A 49 -9.44 1.67 -0.59
N PRO A 50 -9.96 0.56 -0.04
CA PRO A 50 -10.87 -0.32 -0.78
C PRO A 50 -12.23 0.37 -1.02
N LEU A 51 -12.86 0.12 -2.17
CA LEU A 51 -14.18 0.69 -2.50
C LEU A 51 -15.32 0.07 -1.67
N ARG A 52 -15.22 -1.23 -1.36
CA ARG A 52 -16.14 -1.97 -0.49
C ARG A 52 -15.35 -3.07 0.22
N ASP A 53 -15.13 -2.90 1.51
CA ASP A 53 -14.52 -3.92 2.36
C ASP A 53 -15.09 -3.75 3.78
N GLY A 54 -15.51 -4.86 4.39
CA GLY A 54 -16.07 -4.86 5.74
C GLY A 54 -15.00 -4.77 6.82
N MET A 55 -13.83 -5.37 6.59
CA MET A 55 -12.71 -5.42 7.54
C MET A 55 -11.40 -5.60 6.79
N ASN A 56 -10.61 -4.54 6.69
CA ASN A 56 -9.32 -4.64 6.04
C ASN A 56 -8.22 -5.01 7.04
N LEU A 57 -7.82 -6.30 7.05
CA LEU A 57 -6.74 -6.78 7.91
C LEU A 57 -5.40 -6.13 7.58
N VAL A 58 -5.16 -5.74 6.33
CA VAL A 58 -3.90 -5.08 5.92
C VAL A 58 -3.73 -3.74 6.63
N ALA A 59 -4.81 -2.98 6.82
CA ALA A 59 -4.76 -1.75 7.63
C ALA A 59 -4.34 -2.02 9.07
N LYS A 60 -4.89 -3.07 9.70
CA LYS A 60 -4.52 -3.46 11.08
C LYS A 60 -3.08 -3.96 11.15
N GLU A 61 -2.65 -4.75 10.17
CA GLU A 61 -1.28 -5.27 10.06
C GLU A 61 -0.26 -4.15 9.86
N TYR A 62 -0.58 -3.12 9.06
CA TYR A 62 0.28 -1.97 8.86
C TYR A 62 0.55 -1.26 10.19
N VAL A 63 -0.50 -0.96 10.97
CA VAL A 63 -0.38 -0.30 12.28
C VAL A 63 0.39 -1.18 13.27
N ALA A 64 0.11 -2.49 13.30
CA ALA A 64 0.79 -3.42 14.20
C ALA A 64 2.28 -3.61 13.88
N ALA A 65 2.69 -3.42 12.62
CA ALA A 65 4.08 -3.58 12.19
C ALA A 65 4.96 -2.33 12.46
N GLN A 66 4.36 -1.16 12.71
CA GLN A 66 5.08 0.10 12.89
C GLN A 66 6.04 0.08 14.09
N ASP A 67 7.08 0.89 14.02
CA ASP A 67 7.90 1.21 15.18
C ASP A 67 7.15 2.21 16.08
N PRO A 68 6.88 1.88 17.36
CA PRO A 68 6.21 2.82 18.26
C PRO A 68 6.96 4.14 18.47
N GLN A 69 8.28 4.16 18.27
CA GLN A 69 9.10 5.37 18.45
C GLN A 69 9.10 6.27 17.21
N ASN A 70 8.83 5.72 16.03
CA ASN A 70 8.74 6.45 14.77
C ASN A 70 7.73 5.80 13.82
N PRO A 71 6.42 5.91 14.11
CA PRO A 71 5.40 5.23 13.32
C PRO A 71 5.08 6.01 12.03
N GLY A 72 4.85 5.27 10.95
CA GLY A 72 4.26 5.81 9.72
C GLY A 72 2.77 6.13 9.85
N VAL A 73 2.19 6.65 8.77
CA VAL A 73 0.80 7.13 8.72
C VAL A 73 -0.09 6.19 7.91
N LEU A 74 -1.22 5.79 8.47
CA LEU A 74 -2.26 5.04 7.75
C LEU A 74 -3.29 6.00 7.14
N VAL A 75 -3.43 5.97 5.81
CA VAL A 75 -4.51 6.64 5.07
C VAL A 75 -5.53 5.60 4.65
N THR A 76 -6.77 5.71 5.16
CA THR A 76 -7.84 4.78 4.83
C THR A 76 -9.18 5.50 4.62
N VAL A 77 -10.09 4.87 3.89
CA VAL A 77 -11.45 5.40 3.67
C VAL A 77 -12.36 5.05 4.84
N ALA A 78 -13.27 5.96 5.20
CA ALA A 78 -14.17 5.83 6.35
C ALA A 78 -15.03 4.54 6.36
N VAL A 79 -15.22 3.91 5.20
CA VAL A 79 -16.02 2.68 5.05
C VAL A 79 -15.31 1.47 5.67
N CYS A 80 -13.99 1.52 5.88
CA CYS A 80 -13.28 0.48 6.59
C CYS A 80 -13.59 0.57 8.09
N ARG A 81 -14.53 -0.26 8.57
CA ARG A 81 -14.94 -0.26 9.98
C ARG A 81 -13.76 -0.60 10.88
N ARG A 82 -13.56 0.16 11.96
CA ARG A 82 -12.76 -0.30 13.10
C ARG A 82 -13.51 -1.49 13.68
N GLY A 83 -13.07 -2.71 13.36
CA GLY A 83 -13.53 -3.87 14.10
C GLY A 83 -13.14 -3.73 15.55
N GLU A 84 -14.16 -3.59 16.40
CA GLU A 84 -14.14 -3.91 17.82
C GLU A 84 -13.53 -5.29 18.06
#